data_AF-A0A1H2XTJ1-F1
#
_entry.id   AF-A0A1H2XTJ1-F1
#
_cell.length_a   1.000
_cell.length_b   1.000
_cell.length_c   1.000
_cell.angle_alpha   90.00
_cell.angle_beta   90.00
_cell.angle_gamma   90.00
#
_symmetry.space_group_name_H-M   'P 1'
#
loop_
_entity.id
_entity.type
_entity.pdbx_description
1 polymer ?
#
loop_
_entity_poly.entity_id
_entity_poly.type
_entity_poly.pdbx_seq_one_letter_code
_entity_poly.pdbx_strand_id
1 'polypeptide(L)'
;MPTFQTLWDNHPARTNVCDAAIFRNQCAMRMGDALTKSGVKIPMKGLRTCVGYNRNRFKDHAPGHIRAAQQLANVLKEQPTLLGAHVTCKVMTGSINDNIDTFKNNNGVVFIMNGWDQTDHIDVFNGTSLALKGGAATYRSKGTQVWFWKMT
;
A
#
# COMPACT_ATOMS: atom_id res chain seq x y z
N MET A 1 -9.00 -4.58 14.04
CA MET A 1 -8.34 -3.63 13.11
C MET A 1 -6.86 -3.70 13.36
N PRO A 2 -6.01 -3.59 12.32
CA PRO A 2 -4.59 -3.82 12.47
C PRO A 2 -3.92 -2.69 13.25
N THR A 3 -2.96 -3.02 14.11
CA THR A 3 -1.98 -2.02 14.59
C THR A 3 -0.95 -1.78 13.48
N PHE A 4 -0.19 -0.68 13.59
CA PHE A 4 0.95 -0.48 12.69
C PHE A 4 1.92 -1.67 12.73
N GLN A 5 2.25 -2.16 13.93
CA GLN A 5 3.24 -3.23 14.11
C GLN A 5 2.80 -4.53 13.42
N THR A 6 1.54 -4.95 13.61
CA THR A 6 0.99 -6.13 12.93
C THR A 6 1.07 -6.00 11.40
N LEU A 7 0.73 -4.83 10.86
CA LEU A 7 0.79 -4.58 9.42
C LEU A 7 2.24 -4.56 8.90
N TRP A 8 3.16 -3.95 9.66
CA TRP A 8 4.58 -3.89 9.35
C TRP A 8 5.24 -5.28 9.32
N ASP A 9 4.86 -6.16 10.26
CA ASP A 9 5.40 -7.51 10.38
C ASP A 9 4.84 -8.44 9.29
N ASN A 10 3.55 -8.30 8.97
CA ASN A 10 2.91 -9.07 7.91
C ASN A 10 3.29 -8.61 6.49
N HIS A 11 3.85 -7.41 6.33
CA HIS A 11 4.21 -6.92 5.01
C HIS A 11 5.49 -7.61 4.49
N PRO A 12 5.45 -8.29 3.32
CA PRO A 12 6.50 -9.18 2.83
C PRO A 12 7.74 -8.45 2.27
N ALA A 13 7.93 -7.18 2.61
CA ALA A 13 8.97 -6.29 2.08
C ALA A 13 9.07 -6.34 0.55
N ARG A 14 10.16 -6.86 0.00
CA ARG A 14 10.39 -7.01 -1.46
C ARG A 14 10.08 -8.40 -2.00
N THR A 15 9.69 -9.33 -1.14
CA THR A 15 9.31 -10.68 -1.55
C THR A 15 8.08 -10.65 -2.45
N ASN A 16 8.12 -11.38 -3.56
CA ASN A 16 7.00 -11.48 -4.47
C ASN A 16 5.90 -12.35 -3.84
N VAL A 17 4.66 -11.86 -3.90
CA VAL A 17 3.47 -12.60 -3.44
C VAL A 17 2.68 -13.19 -4.60
N CYS A 18 3.03 -12.80 -5.83
CA CYS A 18 2.47 -13.34 -7.05
C CYS A 18 3.56 -13.52 -8.12
N ASP A 19 3.16 -13.97 -9.30
CA ASP A 19 4.05 -14.24 -10.41
C ASP A 19 4.76 -12.96 -10.89
N ALA A 20 6.07 -12.88 -10.66
CA ALA A 20 6.88 -11.71 -10.98
C ALA A 20 7.21 -11.58 -12.48
N ALA A 21 7.07 -12.66 -13.25
CA ALA A 21 7.24 -12.61 -14.70
C ALA A 21 6.07 -11.87 -15.36
N ILE A 22 4.86 -11.97 -14.79
CA ILE A 22 3.68 -11.22 -15.25
C ILE A 22 3.57 -9.87 -14.55
N PHE A 23 3.70 -9.87 -13.22
CA PHE A 23 3.46 -8.69 -12.40
C PHE A 23 4.78 -8.19 -11.83
N ARG A 24 5.48 -7.36 -12.61
CA ARG A 24 6.74 -6.74 -12.17
C ARG A 24 6.53 -5.80 -10.98
N ASN A 25 5.46 -5.01 -11.01
CA ASN A 25 5.07 -4.12 -9.91
C ASN A 25 4.06 -4.81 -9.00
N GLN A 26 4.51 -5.19 -7.80
CA GLN A 26 3.67 -5.90 -6.82
C GLN A 26 3.42 -5.10 -5.53
N CYS A 27 3.61 -3.77 -5.53
CA CYS A 27 3.37 -2.94 -4.35
C CYS A 27 1.94 -3.12 -3.78
N ALA A 28 0.91 -2.99 -4.63
CA ALA A 28 -0.47 -3.21 -4.24
C ALA A 28 -0.78 -4.66 -3.81
N MET A 29 -0.08 -5.63 -4.42
CA MET A 29 -0.28 -7.05 -4.09
C MET A 29 0.26 -7.35 -2.69
N ARG A 30 1.49 -6.90 -2.41
CA ARG A 30 2.13 -7.03 -1.10
C ARG A 30 1.35 -6.31 -0.02
N MET A 31 0.88 -5.10 -0.31
CA MET A 31 0.06 -4.34 0.62
C MET A 31 -1.30 -5.02 0.88
N GLY A 32 -1.98 -5.50 -0.16
CA GLY A 32 -3.25 -6.23 -0.02
C GLY A 32 -3.10 -7.54 0.77
N ASP A 33 -2.02 -8.29 0.52
CA ASP A 33 -1.67 -9.50 1.29
C ASP A 33 -1.40 -9.16 2.76
N ALA A 34 -0.61 -8.13 3.03
CA ALA A 34 -0.31 -7.67 4.39
C ALA A 34 -1.56 -7.24 5.17
N LEU A 35 -2.46 -6.48 4.52
CA LEU A 35 -3.75 -6.08 5.10
C LEU A 35 -4.63 -7.29 5.41
N THR A 36 -4.73 -8.24 4.48
CA THR A 36 -5.52 -9.47 4.66
C THR A 36 -4.98 -10.30 5.82
N LYS A 37 -3.66 -10.52 5.89
CA LYS A 37 -2.98 -11.22 7.00
C LYS A 37 -3.14 -10.50 8.34
N SER A 38 -3.35 -9.19 8.30
CA SER A 38 -3.62 -8.37 9.50
C SER A 38 -5.11 -8.30 9.85
N GLY A 39 -5.95 -9.13 9.23
CA GLY A 39 -7.39 -9.25 9.53
C GLY A 39 -8.27 -8.17 8.90
N VAL A 40 -7.74 -7.39 7.95
CA VAL A 40 -8.53 -6.38 7.22
C VAL A 40 -9.36 -7.06 6.13
N LYS A 41 -10.69 -6.84 6.17
CA LYS A 41 -11.61 -7.29 5.13
C LYS A 41 -11.73 -6.21 4.04
N ILE A 42 -10.88 -6.29 3.02
CA ILE A 42 -10.90 -5.33 1.91
C ILE A 42 -12.14 -5.58 1.03
N PRO A 43 -12.96 -4.56 0.70
CA PRO A 43 -14.06 -4.71 -0.26
C PRO A 43 -13.49 -4.93 -1.67
N MET A 44 -13.41 -6.20 -2.09
CA MET A 44 -12.75 -6.58 -3.36
C MET A 44 -13.51 -6.20 -4.64
N LYS A 45 -14.77 -5.78 -4.53
CA LYS A 45 -15.63 -5.48 -5.69
C LYS A 45 -15.02 -4.32 -6.50
N GLY A 46 -14.80 -4.56 -7.80
CA GLY A 46 -14.26 -3.55 -8.73
C GLY A 46 -12.73 -3.38 -8.71
N LEU A 47 -12.02 -4.05 -7.79
CA LEU A 47 -10.56 -4.04 -7.77
C LEU A 47 -9.99 -4.96 -8.86
N ARG A 48 -8.95 -4.49 -9.56
CA ARG A 48 -8.17 -5.35 -10.46
C ARG A 48 -7.38 -6.35 -9.62
N THR A 49 -7.56 -7.64 -9.90
CA THR A 49 -6.85 -8.72 -9.20
C THR A 49 -6.07 -9.62 -10.17
N CYS A 50 -5.15 -10.44 -9.66
CA CYS A 50 -4.50 -11.48 -10.47
C CYS A 50 -5.51 -12.50 -11.03
N VAL A 51 -6.49 -12.92 -10.22
CA VAL A 51 -7.59 -13.81 -10.66
C VAL A 51 -8.40 -13.16 -11.78
N GLY A 52 -8.73 -11.86 -11.65
CA GLY A 52 -9.45 -11.12 -12.68
C GLY A 52 -8.68 -10.94 -13.98
N TYR A 53 -7.35 -11.02 -13.94
CA TYR A 53 -6.50 -10.96 -15.13
C TYR A 53 -6.44 -12.28 -15.90
N ASN A 54 -6.28 -13.39 -15.18
CA ASN A 54 -6.30 -14.72 -15.78
C ASN A 54 -6.79 -15.74 -14.76
N ARG A 55 -8.08 -16.06 -14.83
CA ARG A 55 -8.74 -16.96 -13.88
C ARG A 55 -8.14 -18.37 -13.91
N ASN A 56 -7.74 -18.86 -15.08
CA ASN A 56 -7.21 -20.22 -15.21
C ASN A 56 -5.81 -20.34 -14.60
N ARG A 57 -4.94 -19.34 -14.84
CA ARG A 57 -3.57 -19.33 -14.29
C ARG A 57 -3.54 -19.09 -12.79
N PHE A 58 -4.45 -18.27 -12.27
CA PHE A 58 -4.44 -17.82 -10.87
C PHE A 58 -5.63 -18.36 -10.07
N LYS A 59 -6.22 -19.49 -10.47
CA LYS A 59 -7.42 -20.07 -9.83
C LYS A 59 -7.28 -20.27 -8.32
N ASP A 60 -6.07 -20.59 -7.84
CA ASP A 60 -5.78 -20.89 -6.43
C ASP A 60 -5.49 -19.63 -5.60
N HIS A 61 -5.54 -18.44 -6.20
CA HIS A 61 -5.30 -17.17 -5.51
C HIS A 61 -6.58 -16.49 -5.00
N ALA A 62 -7.75 -17.15 -5.02
CA ALA A 62 -9.02 -16.54 -4.67
C ALA A 62 -8.98 -15.84 -3.28
N PRO A 63 -9.45 -14.57 -3.14
CA PRO A 63 -10.15 -13.74 -4.15
C PRO A 63 -9.25 -13.01 -5.17
N GLY A 64 -7.94 -13.08 -5.00
CA GLY A 64 -6.91 -12.57 -5.91
C GLY A 64 -6.11 -11.42 -5.31
N HIS A 65 -4.81 -11.38 -5.60
CA HIS A 65 -3.94 -10.26 -5.21
C HIS A 65 -4.31 -8.98 -5.95
N ILE A 66 -4.47 -7.88 -5.22
CA ILE A 66 -4.83 -6.56 -5.75
C ILE A 66 -3.67 -5.99 -6.58
N ARG A 67 -3.97 -5.49 -7.78
CA ARG A 67 -2.95 -5.10 -8.76
C ARG A 67 -2.66 -3.61 -8.84
N ALA A 68 -3.64 -2.76 -8.52
CA ALA A 68 -3.55 -1.33 -8.74
C ALA A 68 -3.41 -0.60 -7.41
N ALA A 69 -2.29 0.11 -7.23
CA ALA A 69 -2.01 0.87 -6.01
C ALA A 69 -3.05 1.99 -5.83
N GLN A 70 -3.40 2.73 -6.88
CA GLN A 70 -4.45 3.76 -6.82
C GLN A 70 -5.80 3.20 -6.39
N GLN A 71 -6.22 2.03 -6.91
CA GLN A 71 -7.51 1.44 -6.53
C GLN A 71 -7.53 1.05 -5.04
N LEU A 72 -6.43 0.47 -4.53
CA LEU A 72 -6.30 0.17 -3.11
C LEU A 72 -6.28 1.46 -2.26
N ALA A 73 -5.53 2.48 -2.68
CA ALA A 73 -5.47 3.77 -2.01
C ALA A 73 -6.85 4.45 -1.96
N ASN A 74 -7.63 4.38 -3.04
CA ASN A 74 -9.00 4.90 -3.08
C ASN A 74 -9.89 4.21 -2.04
N VAL A 75 -9.84 2.88 -1.95
CA VAL A 75 -10.58 2.12 -0.92
C VAL A 75 -10.19 2.57 0.48
N LEU A 76 -8.90 2.73 0.77
CA LEU A 76 -8.43 3.18 2.08
C LEU A 76 -8.76 4.65 2.35
N LYS A 77 -8.87 5.49 1.32
CA LYS A 77 -9.29 6.88 1.46
C LYS A 77 -10.78 7.00 1.74
N GLU A 78 -11.61 6.19 1.09
CA GLU A 78 -13.05 6.13 1.30
C GLU A 78 -13.42 5.47 2.63
N GLN A 79 -12.63 4.47 3.06
CA GLN A 79 -12.87 3.70 4.28
C GLN A 79 -11.59 3.63 5.14
N PRO A 80 -11.10 4.76 5.67
CA PRO A 80 -9.86 4.79 6.44
C PRO A 80 -9.99 4.01 7.75
N THR A 81 -11.22 3.79 8.24
CA THR A 81 -11.52 2.94 9.38
C THR A 81 -11.11 1.48 9.18
N LEU A 82 -10.86 1.01 7.95
CA LEU A 82 -10.25 -0.31 7.71
C LEU A 82 -8.87 -0.45 8.36
N LEU A 83 -8.16 0.67 8.56
CA LEU A 83 -6.84 0.73 9.19
C LEU A 83 -6.91 1.04 10.70
N GLY A 84 -8.07 1.45 11.23
CA GLY A 84 -8.24 1.83 12.63
C GLY A 84 -9.32 2.89 12.84
N ALA A 85 -9.99 2.90 13.99
CA ALA A 85 -11.20 3.71 14.24
C ALA A 85 -11.00 5.21 14.00
N HIS A 86 -9.81 5.71 14.32
CA HIS A 86 -9.47 7.14 14.25
C HIS A 86 -8.49 7.46 13.12
N VAL A 87 -8.22 6.50 12.25
CA VAL A 87 -7.34 6.73 11.10
C VAL A 87 -8.06 7.59 10.09
N THR A 88 -7.36 8.58 9.54
CA THR A 88 -7.81 9.45 8.45
C THR A 88 -6.76 9.50 7.35
N CYS A 89 -7.19 9.86 6.13
CA CYS A 89 -6.29 10.04 5.00
C CYS A 89 -5.88 11.51 4.86
N LYS A 90 -4.60 11.83 5.07
CA LYS A 90 -4.05 13.15 4.75
C LYS A 90 -3.46 13.13 3.33
N VAL A 91 -3.98 13.97 2.45
CA VAL A 91 -3.49 14.14 1.06
C VAL A 91 -2.64 15.39 0.98
N MET A 92 -1.44 15.27 0.42
CA MET A 92 -0.46 16.36 0.34
C MET A 92 0.18 16.42 -1.05
N THR A 93 0.39 17.62 -1.56
CA THR A 93 1.12 17.85 -2.82
C THR A 93 2.61 17.54 -2.64
N GLY A 94 3.26 17.05 -3.69
CA GLY A 94 4.68 16.70 -3.69
C GLY A 94 4.95 15.32 -3.10
N SER A 95 6.20 15.12 -2.67
CA SER A 95 6.74 13.86 -2.19
C SER A 95 6.70 13.72 -0.67
N ILE A 96 7.14 12.57 -0.15
CA ILE A 96 7.30 12.34 1.30
C ILE A 96 8.33 13.33 1.87
N ASN A 97 9.43 13.57 1.14
CA ASN A 97 10.48 14.48 1.59
C ASN A 97 10.02 15.95 1.63
N ASP A 98 9.17 16.37 0.68
CA ASP A 98 8.59 17.73 0.69
C ASP A 98 7.65 17.94 1.90
N ASN A 99 7.14 16.85 2.47
CA ASN A 99 6.19 16.85 3.58
C ASN A 99 6.77 16.18 4.85
N ILE A 100 8.09 16.18 5.02
CA ILE A 100 8.79 15.35 6.00
C ILE A 100 8.29 15.52 7.44
N ASP A 101 7.85 16.73 7.83
CA ASP A 101 7.33 17.00 9.18
C ASP A 101 6.06 16.21 9.50
N THR A 102 5.27 15.85 8.48
CA THR A 102 4.11 14.97 8.66
C THR A 102 4.53 13.52 8.88
N PHE A 103 5.62 13.08 8.24
CA PHE A 103 6.04 11.69 8.21
C PHE A 103 7.00 11.32 9.33
N LYS A 104 7.91 12.23 9.72
CA LYS A 104 8.90 11.98 10.74
C LYS A 104 8.21 11.60 12.06
N ASN A 105 8.66 10.51 12.66
CA ASN A 105 8.11 9.92 13.88
C ASN A 105 6.64 9.47 13.79
N ASN A 106 6.04 9.46 12.60
CA ASN A 106 4.69 8.96 12.38
C ASN A 106 4.72 7.71 11.49
N ASN A 107 4.15 6.64 12.01
CA ASN A 107 4.04 5.36 11.32
C ASN A 107 2.71 5.27 10.58
N GLY A 108 2.65 4.50 9.50
CA GLY A 108 1.39 4.34 8.78
C GLY A 108 1.48 3.73 7.40
N VAL A 109 0.38 3.82 6.66
CA VAL A 109 0.32 3.49 5.23
C VAL A 109 0.61 4.75 4.43
N VAL A 110 1.36 4.61 3.34
CA VAL A 110 1.64 5.70 2.41
C VAL A 110 1.33 5.29 0.98
N PHE A 111 0.74 6.20 0.22
CA PHE A 111 0.57 6.10 -1.22
C PHE A 111 1.33 7.25 -1.90
N ILE A 112 2.10 6.93 -2.93
CA ILE A 112 2.87 7.84 -3.76
C ILE A 112 2.22 7.82 -5.14
N MET A 113 1.57 8.92 -5.50
CA MET A 113 0.93 9.08 -6.80
C MET A 113 1.96 9.53 -7.84
N ASN A 114 1.97 8.91 -9.02
CA ASN A 114 2.81 9.32 -10.15
C ASN A 114 4.31 9.43 -9.80
N GLY A 115 4.86 8.40 -9.14
CA GLY A 115 6.26 8.37 -8.70
C GLY A 115 7.26 8.05 -9.81
N TRP A 116 6.80 7.36 -10.85
CA TRP A 116 7.55 7.03 -12.07
C TRP A 116 6.61 7.23 -13.26
N ASP A 117 6.52 8.46 -13.72
CA ASP A 117 5.50 8.95 -14.67
C ASP A 117 4.09 8.70 -14.14
N GLN A 118 3.31 7.84 -14.77
CA GLN A 118 1.95 7.48 -14.35
C GLN A 118 1.91 6.27 -13.39
N THR A 119 3.07 5.82 -12.90
CA THR A 119 3.15 4.66 -12.01
C THR A 119 3.14 5.10 -10.55
N ASP A 120 2.22 4.50 -9.80
CA ASP A 120 2.08 4.74 -8.36
C ASP A 120 2.80 3.69 -7.49
N HIS A 121 2.93 4.00 -6.20
CA HIS A 121 3.40 3.05 -5.18
C HIS A 121 2.56 3.15 -3.91
N ILE A 122 2.31 2.00 -3.27
CA ILE A 122 1.68 1.94 -1.95
C ILE A 122 2.53 1.06 -1.04
N ASP A 123 2.71 1.47 0.21
CA ASP A 123 3.60 0.81 1.16
C ASP A 123 3.21 1.06 2.62
N VAL A 124 3.89 0.36 3.51
CA VAL A 124 3.93 0.67 4.94
C VAL A 124 5.19 1.50 5.22
N PHE A 125 5.03 2.60 5.97
CA PHE A 125 6.08 3.56 6.27
C PHE A 125 6.36 3.62 7.78
N ASN A 126 7.62 3.43 8.16
CA ASN A 126 8.11 3.64 9.52
C ASN A 126 8.74 5.04 9.62
N GLY A 127 8.12 5.93 10.39
CA GLY A 127 8.54 7.32 10.55
C GLY A 127 9.75 7.52 11.45
N THR A 128 10.09 6.54 12.29
CA THR A 128 11.29 6.58 13.13
C THR A 128 12.54 6.30 12.31
N SER A 129 12.51 5.25 11.47
CA SER A 129 13.62 4.88 10.59
C SER A 129 13.54 5.53 9.20
N LEU A 130 12.47 6.30 8.93
CA LEU A 130 12.11 6.85 7.62
C LEU A 130 12.08 5.78 6.52
N ALA A 131 11.68 4.54 6.84
CA ALA A 131 11.79 3.41 5.92
C ALA A 131 10.43 3.03 5.32
N LEU A 132 10.43 2.75 4.03
CA LEU A 132 9.36 2.03 3.34
C LEU A 132 9.65 0.54 3.44
N LYS A 133 8.65 -0.29 3.75
CA LYS A 133 8.88 -1.73 3.92
C LYS A 133 9.21 -2.41 2.58
N GLY A 134 8.48 -2.08 1.51
CA GLY A 134 8.70 -2.63 0.16
C GLY A 134 9.49 -1.73 -0.79
N GLY A 135 9.61 -0.44 -0.49
CA GLY A 135 10.26 0.57 -1.31
C GLY A 135 11.76 0.72 -1.08
N ALA A 136 12.40 1.62 -1.83
CA ALA A 136 13.77 2.09 -1.54
C ALA A 136 13.71 3.48 -0.89
N ALA A 137 14.77 3.89 -0.19
CA ALA A 137 14.83 5.24 0.41
C ALA A 137 14.62 6.36 -0.64
N THR A 138 15.09 6.15 -1.87
CA THR A 138 14.93 7.08 -3.00
C THR A 138 13.48 7.29 -3.43
N TYR A 139 12.55 6.41 -3.02
CA TYR A 139 11.13 6.54 -3.37
C TYR A 139 10.48 7.70 -2.62
N ARG A 140 11.05 8.12 -1.48
CA ARG A 140 10.52 9.25 -0.70
C ARG A 140 10.63 10.60 -1.42
N SER A 141 11.50 10.69 -2.42
CA SER A 141 11.67 11.86 -3.27
C SER A 141 10.80 11.83 -4.53
N LYS A 142 9.84 10.89 -4.61
CA LYS A 142 8.99 10.67 -5.78
C LYS A 142 7.55 11.08 -5.51
N GLY A 143 6.83 11.30 -6.61
CA GLY A 143 5.40 11.53 -6.64
C GLY A 143 5.02 13.00 -6.78
N THR A 144 3.89 13.24 -7.43
CA THR A 144 3.26 14.56 -7.52
C THR A 144 2.32 14.81 -6.33
N GLN A 145 1.89 13.74 -5.66
CA GLN A 145 1.04 13.76 -4.48
C GLN A 145 1.35 12.55 -3.60
N VAL A 146 1.28 12.73 -2.28
CA VAL A 146 1.40 11.64 -1.30
C VAL A 146 0.20 11.61 -0.38
N TRP A 147 -0.31 10.40 -0.12
CA TRP A 147 -1.43 10.18 0.81
C TRP A 147 -0.91 9.39 1.99
N PHE A 148 -1.27 9.81 3.19
CA PHE A 148 -0.77 9.21 4.41
C PHE A 148 -1.91 8.89 5.37
N TRP A 149 -1.93 7.64 5.83
CA TRP A 149 -2.80 7.17 6.89
C TRP A 149 -1.95 6.88 8.10
N LYS A 150 -1.85 7.86 9.01
CA LYS A 150 -1.14 7.67 10.27
C LYS A 150 -1.83 6.58 11.08
N MET A 151 -1.06 5.57 11.47
CA MET A 151 -1.49 4.48 12.33
C MET A 151 -0.81 4.59 13.69
N THR A 152 -1.49 4.07 14.71
CA THR A 152 -0.94 3.85 16.05
C THR A 152 -0.33 2.47 16.16
#